data_AF-A0A2T0ZWW0-F1
#
_entry.id   AF-A0A2T0ZWW0-F1
#
_cell.length_a   1.000
_cell.length_b   1.000
_cell.length_c   1.000
_cell.angle_alpha   90.00
_cell.angle_beta   90.00
_cell.angle_gamma   90.00
#
_symmetry.space_group_name_H-M   'P 1'
#
loop_
_entity.id
_entity.type
_entity.pdbx_description
1 polymer ?
#
loop_
_entity_poly.entity_id
_entity_poly.type
_entity_poly.pdbx_seq_one_letter_code
_entity_poly.pdbx_strand_id
1 'polypeptide(L)'
;MTETTTSASIGTMDPFDAMNDLRMSEKAQPLLEHVKKFIAETVEPMYEEFVRLGEGHADRWTYAPGQLEVLQTAKDKAKEEGLWNFFLPDADTGEGLSNLDYAYIAVELGKNPLASEAMNCSAP
;
A
#
# COMPACT_ATOMS: atom_id res chain seq x y z
N MET A 1 -32.90 -17.17 30.35
CA MET A 1 -33.27 -16.46 29.11
C MET A 1 -33.75 -15.07 29.50
N THR A 2 -32.91 -14.06 29.32
CA THR A 2 -33.32 -12.66 29.28
C THR A 2 -32.34 -11.98 28.33
N GLU A 3 -32.65 -12.03 27.04
CA GLU A 3 -32.01 -11.21 26.02
C GLU A 3 -32.44 -9.76 26.29
N THR A 4 -31.48 -8.92 26.66
CA THR A 4 -31.71 -7.48 26.75
C THR A 4 -31.67 -6.92 25.34
N THR A 5 -32.83 -6.75 24.72
CA THR A 5 -32.98 -6.06 23.45
C THR A 5 -32.66 -4.58 23.65
N THR A 6 -31.44 -4.15 23.32
CA THR A 6 -31.12 -2.74 23.16
C THR A 6 -31.83 -2.23 21.91
N SER A 7 -32.99 -1.60 22.11
CA SER A 7 -33.69 -0.83 21.09
C SER A 7 -32.83 0.38 20.70
N ALA A 8 -32.12 0.29 19.57
CA ALA A 8 -31.48 1.45 18.97
C ALA A 8 -32.56 2.46 18.54
N SER A 9 -32.63 3.60 19.24
CA SER A 9 -33.56 4.67 18.91
C SER A 9 -33.12 5.38 17.62
N ILE A 10 -34.08 5.71 16.76
CA ILE A 10 -33.86 6.37 15.46
C ILE A 10 -33.31 7.82 15.59
N GLY A 11 -33.08 8.31 16.81
CA GLY A 11 -32.78 9.71 17.12
C GLY A 11 -31.42 10.01 17.77
N THR A 12 -30.53 9.02 17.89
CA THR A 12 -29.19 9.18 18.53
C THR A 12 -28.04 8.93 17.55
N MET A 13 -28.13 9.49 16.34
CA MET A 13 -27.00 9.50 15.41
C MET A 13 -26.11 10.69 15.76
N ASP A 14 -25.08 10.46 16.57
CA ASP A 14 -24.00 11.42 16.77
C ASP A 14 -23.06 11.38 15.54
N PRO A 15 -22.97 12.46 14.74
CA PRO A 15 -22.06 12.49 13.60
C PRO A 15 -20.58 12.36 14.01
N PHE A 16 -20.25 12.55 15.29
CA PHE A 16 -18.90 12.42 15.84
C PHE A 16 -18.65 11.09 16.55
N ASP A 17 -19.58 10.12 16.44
CA ASP A 17 -19.36 8.76 16.95
C ASP A 17 -18.08 8.15 16.37
N ALA A 18 -17.32 7.44 17.20
CA ALA A 18 -16.07 6.80 16.79
C ALA A 18 -16.25 5.80 15.64
N MET A 19 -17.42 5.18 15.50
CA MET A 19 -17.74 4.32 14.35
C MET A 19 -17.79 5.08 13.02
N ASN A 20 -18.01 6.39 13.04
CA ASN A 20 -18.05 7.25 11.86
C ASN A 20 -16.70 7.91 11.55
N ASP A 21 -15.64 7.59 12.31
CA ASP A 21 -14.30 8.13 12.09
C ASP A 21 -13.60 7.42 10.92
N LEU A 22 -13.37 8.15 9.83
CA LEU A 22 -12.69 7.65 8.63
C LEU A 22 -11.20 8.01 8.60
N ARG A 23 -10.64 8.52 9.69
CA ARG A 23 -9.20 8.83 9.76
C ARG A 23 -8.37 7.55 9.84
N MET A 24 -7.17 7.61 9.26
CA MET A 24 -6.17 6.57 9.43
C MET A 24 -5.82 6.39 10.90
N SER A 25 -5.64 5.13 11.32
CA SER A 25 -5.22 4.81 12.68
C SER A 25 -3.80 5.29 12.96
N GLU A 26 -3.55 5.72 14.21
CA GLU A 26 -2.21 6.13 14.64
C GLU A 26 -1.17 5.01 14.48
N LYS A 27 -1.59 3.75 14.66
CA LYS A 27 -0.71 2.58 14.49
C LYS A 27 -0.19 2.40 13.06
N ALA A 28 -0.94 2.84 12.05
CA ALA A 28 -0.58 2.67 10.65
C ALA A 28 0.24 3.84 10.08
N GLN A 29 0.23 5.01 10.74
CA GLN A 29 0.95 6.19 10.26
C GLN A 29 2.47 5.98 10.06
N PRO A 30 3.19 5.25 10.95
CA PRO A 30 4.61 4.96 10.71
C PRO A 30 4.86 4.19 9.41
N LEU A 31 3.99 3.24 9.08
CA LEU A 31 4.07 2.49 7.82
C LEU A 31 3.82 3.40 6.61
N LEU A 32 2.80 4.28 6.69
CA LEU A 32 2.54 5.25 5.62
C LEU A 32 3.74 6.14 5.33
N GLU A 33 4.37 6.68 6.37
CA GLU A 33 5.56 7.54 6.20
C GLU A 33 6.76 6.76 5.66
N HIS A 34 6.93 5.50 6.06
CA HIS A 34 7.96 4.63 5.49
C HIS A 34 7.71 4.35 4.01
N VAL A 35 6.47 4.03 3.61
CA VAL A 35 6.09 3.86 2.20
C VAL A 35 6.37 5.12 1.39
N LYS A 36 5.96 6.29 1.88
CA LYS A 36 6.21 7.58 1.19
C LYS A 36 7.71 7.82 0.97
N LYS A 37 8.51 7.58 2.01
CA LYS A 37 9.97 7.72 1.93
C LYS A 37 10.57 6.73 0.93
N PHE A 38 10.15 5.47 0.98
CA PHE A 38 10.64 4.44 0.06
C PHE A 38 10.28 4.75 -1.40
N ILE A 39 9.08 5.27 -1.64
CA ILE A 39 8.68 5.70 -2.99
C ILE A 39 9.60 6.82 -3.48
N ALA A 40 9.81 7.87 -2.68
CA ALA A 40 10.63 9.02 -3.08
C ALA A 40 12.12 8.67 -3.25
N GLU A 41 12.70 7.88 -2.34
CA GLU A 41 14.14 7.64 -2.31
C GLU A 41 14.58 6.42 -3.13
N THR A 42 13.68 5.46 -3.36
CA THR A 42 14.01 4.21 -4.08
C THR A 42 13.20 4.05 -5.36
N VAL A 43 11.87 4.12 -5.29
CA VAL A 43 11.02 3.77 -6.46
C VAL A 43 11.08 4.86 -7.54
N GLU A 44 11.05 6.14 -7.18
CA GLU A 44 11.12 7.25 -8.12
C GLU A 44 12.39 7.22 -8.98
N PRO A 45 13.62 7.16 -8.41
CA PRO A 45 14.84 7.03 -9.21
C PRO A 45 14.88 5.77 -10.07
N MET A 46 14.33 4.65 -9.57
CA MET A 46 14.27 3.41 -10.34
C MET A 46 13.26 3.48 -11.48
N TYR A 47 12.16 4.20 -11.30
CA TYR A 47 11.18 4.44 -12.36
C TYR A 47 11.76 5.31 -13.48
N GLU A 48 12.52 6.35 -13.14
CA GLU A 48 13.24 7.16 -14.13
C GLU A 48 14.18 6.29 -14.99
N GLU A 49 14.97 5.43 -14.35
CA GLU A 49 15.86 4.50 -15.05
C GLU A 49 15.08 3.46 -15.87
N PHE A 50 13.97 2.94 -15.33
CA PHE A 50 13.10 1.99 -16.03
C PHE A 50 12.51 2.61 -17.31
N VAL A 51 12.08 3.88 -17.26
CA VAL A 51 11.60 4.61 -18.43
C VAL A 51 12.73 4.80 -19.43
N ARG A 52 13.91 5.25 -18.98
CA ARG A 52 15.10 5.45 -19.83
C ARG A 52 15.48 4.17 -20.58
N LEU A 53 15.47 3.02 -19.92
CA LEU A 53 15.78 1.73 -20.54
C LEU A 53 14.71 1.28 -21.56
N GLY A 54 13.47 1.73 -21.39
CA GLY A 54 12.37 1.44 -22.30
C GLY A 54 12.33 2.34 -23.54
N GLU A 55 13.11 3.41 -23.60
CA GLU A 55 13.10 4.35 -24.71
C GLU A 55 13.47 3.66 -26.03
N GLY A 56 12.60 3.82 -27.04
CA GLY A 56 12.81 3.23 -28.36
C GLY A 56 12.55 1.72 -28.46
N HIS A 57 12.05 1.08 -27.38
CA HIS A 57 11.65 -0.32 -27.44
C HIS A 57 10.44 -0.51 -28.36
N ALA A 58 10.56 -1.41 -29.33
CA ALA A 58 9.59 -1.54 -30.42
C ALA A 58 8.27 -2.19 -29.99
N ASP A 59 8.31 -3.07 -28.99
CA ASP A 59 7.15 -3.82 -28.54
C ASP A 59 6.75 -3.42 -27.11
N ARG A 60 5.69 -2.62 -27.02
CA ARG A 60 5.15 -2.14 -25.74
C ARG A 60 4.63 -3.25 -24.81
N TRP A 61 4.45 -4.48 -25.30
CA TRP A 61 3.94 -5.61 -24.52
C TRP A 61 5.06 -6.45 -23.88
N THR A 62 6.31 -6.12 -24.16
CA THR A 62 7.48 -6.77 -23.57
C THR A 62 8.36 -5.75 -22.87
N TYR A 63 9.18 -6.22 -21.94
CA TYR A 63 10.18 -5.39 -21.28
C TYR A 63 11.42 -5.25 -22.18
N ALA A 64 11.98 -4.05 -22.22
CA ALA A 64 13.28 -3.79 -22.79
C ALA A 64 14.39 -4.42 -21.91
N PRO A 65 15.57 -4.75 -22.47
CA PRO A 65 16.70 -5.22 -21.68
C PRO A 65 17.03 -4.27 -20.51
N GLY A 66 17.18 -4.79 -19.29
CA GLY A 66 17.52 -4.01 -18.10
C GLY A 66 16.31 -3.58 -17.26
N GLN A 67 15.10 -3.50 -17.83
CA GLN A 67 13.92 -3.01 -17.11
C GLN A 67 13.51 -3.91 -15.94
N LEU A 68 13.58 -5.23 -16.12
CA LEU A 68 13.24 -6.19 -15.07
C LEU A 68 14.30 -6.20 -13.96
N GLU A 69 15.56 -6.00 -14.29
CA GLU A 69 16.67 -5.94 -13.34
C GLU A 69 16.55 -4.72 -12.41
N VAL A 70 16.16 -3.57 -12.95
CA VAL A 70 15.89 -2.35 -12.17
C VAL A 70 14.70 -2.57 -11.23
N LEU A 71 13.60 -3.13 -11.75
CA LEU A 71 12.43 -3.45 -10.93
C LEU A 71 12.77 -4.48 -9.84
N GLN A 72 13.56 -5.50 -10.16
CA GLN A 72 13.97 -6.51 -9.19
C GLN A 72 14.81 -5.90 -8.06
N THR A 73 15.68 -4.94 -8.38
CA THR A 73 16.46 -4.21 -7.38
C THR A 73 15.54 -3.44 -6.41
N ALA A 74 14.43 -2.86 -6.90
CA ALA A 74 13.41 -2.23 -6.05
C ALA A 74 12.76 -3.25 -5.11
N LYS A 75 12.39 -4.41 -5.65
CA LYS A 75 11.73 -5.49 -4.92
C LYS A 75 12.62 -6.06 -3.82
N ASP A 76 13.91 -6.19 -4.08
CA ASP A 76 14.86 -6.71 -3.10
C ASP A 76 15.05 -5.73 -1.93
N LYS A 77 15.20 -4.43 -2.22
CA LYS A 77 15.24 -3.38 -1.18
C LYS A 77 13.95 -3.32 -0.38
N ALA A 78 12.79 -3.42 -1.03
CA ALA A 78 11.51 -3.42 -0.35
C ALA A 78 11.42 -4.57 0.67
N LYS A 79 11.87 -5.79 0.30
CA LYS A 79 11.94 -6.92 1.24
C LYS A 79 12.91 -6.69 2.39
N GLU A 80 14.08 -6.13 2.11
CA GLU A 80 15.09 -5.79 3.14
C GLU A 80 14.55 -4.79 4.17
N GLU A 81 13.72 -3.84 3.72
CA GLU A 81 13.07 -2.84 4.57
C GLU A 81 11.76 -3.32 5.21
N GLY A 82 11.33 -4.56 4.93
CA GLY A 82 10.06 -5.12 5.43
C GLY A 82 8.81 -4.55 4.74
N LEU A 83 8.98 -3.88 3.60
CA LEU A 83 7.92 -3.27 2.80
C LEU A 83 7.33 -4.26 1.78
N TRP A 84 6.77 -5.36 2.26
CA TRP A 84 6.28 -6.44 1.40
C TRP A 84 4.92 -6.98 1.86
N ASN A 85 3.93 -7.05 0.97
CA ASN A 85 2.61 -7.65 1.24
C ASN A 85 1.84 -7.05 2.44
N PHE A 86 1.57 -5.74 2.44
CA PHE A 86 0.87 -5.07 3.55
C PHE A 86 -0.54 -5.61 3.87
N PHE A 87 -1.17 -6.27 2.89
CA PHE A 87 -2.52 -6.83 3.00
C PHE A 87 -2.55 -8.19 3.70
N LEU A 88 -1.41 -8.87 3.82
CA LEU A 88 -1.37 -10.16 4.51
C LEU A 88 -1.45 -9.93 6.02
N PRO A 89 -2.27 -10.72 6.72
CA PRO A 89 -2.23 -10.71 8.17
C PRO A 89 -0.83 -11.09 8.65
N ASP A 90 -0.34 -10.36 9.64
CA ASP A 90 0.91 -10.68 10.29
C ASP A 90 0.86 -12.13 10.80
N ALA A 91 1.92 -12.89 10.56
CA ALA A 91 1.92 -14.33 10.79
C ALA A 91 1.79 -14.71 12.28
N ASP A 92 2.22 -13.82 13.17
CA ASP A 92 2.27 -14.05 14.61
C ASP A 92 0.99 -13.56 15.31
N THR A 93 0.42 -12.45 14.83
CA THR A 93 -0.76 -11.81 15.42
C THR A 93 -2.06 -12.13 14.67
N GLY A 94 -1.98 -12.54 13.42
CA GLY A 94 -3.13 -12.78 12.54
C GLY A 94 -3.89 -11.50 12.16
N GLU A 95 -3.42 -10.32 12.58
CA GLU A 95 -4.01 -9.03 12.26
C GLU A 95 -3.26 -8.41 11.08
N GLY A 96 -3.98 -8.19 9.97
CA GLY A 96 -3.48 -7.41 8.84
C GLY A 96 -3.79 -5.93 8.99
N LEU A 97 -3.32 -5.15 8.02
CA LEU A 97 -3.74 -3.76 7.90
C LEU A 97 -5.25 -3.68 7.66
N SER A 98 -5.94 -2.73 8.30
CA SER A 98 -7.37 -2.53 8.02
C SER A 98 -7.55 -2.01 6.59
N ASN A 99 -8.71 -2.28 5.98
CA ASN A 99 -9.02 -1.75 4.65
C ASN A 99 -8.94 -0.22 4.59
N LEU A 100 -9.34 0.46 5.68
CA LEU A 100 -9.26 1.92 5.77
C LEU A 100 -7.81 2.39 5.78
N ASP A 101 -6.96 1.82 6.63
CA ASP A 101 -5.54 2.17 6.69
C ASP A 101 -4.83 1.87 5.36
N TYR A 102 -5.16 0.74 4.72
CA TYR A 102 -4.60 0.40 3.41
C TYR A 102 -5.04 1.39 2.33
N ALA A 103 -6.26 1.93 2.39
CA ALA A 103 -6.71 2.92 1.41
C ALA A 103 -5.79 4.15 1.38
N TYR A 104 -5.31 4.62 2.54
CA TYR A 104 -4.34 5.72 2.60
C TYR A 104 -3.00 5.35 1.97
N ILE A 105 -2.50 4.13 2.22
CA ILE A 105 -1.26 3.64 1.61
C ILE A 105 -1.41 3.46 0.10
N ALA A 106 -2.55 2.95 -0.36
CA ALA A 106 -2.83 2.73 -1.77
C ALA A 106 -2.81 4.03 -2.59
N VAL A 107 -3.21 5.17 -2.00
CA VAL A 107 -3.05 6.48 -2.65
C VAL A 107 -1.58 6.78 -2.95
N GLU A 108 -0.68 6.52 -2.00
CA GLU A 108 0.76 6.73 -2.20
C GLU A 108 1.34 5.75 -3.22
N LEU A 109 0.98 4.46 -3.13
CA LEU A 109 1.36 3.44 -4.11
C LEU A 109 0.92 3.79 -5.54
N GLY A 110 -0.21 4.48 -5.70
CA GLY A 110 -0.74 4.91 -6.99
C GLY A 110 0.00 6.09 -7.63
N LYS A 111 0.87 6.80 -6.89
CA LYS A 111 1.60 7.97 -7.43
C LYS A 111 2.74 7.60 -8.36
N ASN A 112 3.26 6.38 -8.25
CA ASN A 112 4.34 5.87 -9.11
C ASN A 112 3.93 4.52 -9.73
N PRO A 113 4.02 4.35 -11.07
CA PRO A 113 3.60 3.12 -11.74
C PRO A 113 4.28 1.83 -11.26
N LEU A 114 5.49 1.92 -10.70
CA LEU A 114 6.23 0.75 -10.20
C LEU A 114 6.06 0.49 -8.71
N ALA A 115 5.47 1.40 -7.93
CA ALA A 115 5.47 1.27 -6.47
C ALA A 115 4.70 0.03 -5.99
N SER A 116 3.50 -0.21 -6.53
CA SER A 116 2.70 -1.40 -6.18
C SER A 116 3.45 -2.69 -6.49
N GLU A 117 4.13 -2.76 -7.64
CA GLU A 117 4.89 -3.94 -8.05
C GLU A 117 6.18 -4.13 -7.23
N ALA A 118 6.86 -3.03 -6.90
CA ALA A 118 8.07 -3.03 -6.09
C ALA A 118 7.83 -3.57 -4.67
N MET A 119 6.67 -3.28 -4.07
CA MET A 119 6.31 -3.73 -2.71
C MET A 119 5.37 -4.95 -2.70
N ASN A 120 5.17 -5.60 -3.86
CA ASN A 120 4.27 -6.74 -4.06
C ASN A 120 2.82 -6.47 -3.58
N CYS A 121 2.35 -5.26 -3.82
CA CYS A 121 1.02 -4.77 -3.49
C CYS A 121 0.16 -4.57 -4.75
N SER A 122 0.61 -5.02 -5.92
CA SER A 122 -0.22 -5.12 -7.13
C SER A 122 -1.42 -6.04 -6.86
N ALA A 123 -2.60 -5.64 -7.32
CA ALA A 123 -3.77 -6.52 -7.27
C ALA A 123 -3.51 -7.81 -8.09
N PRO A 124 -3.94 -8.99 -7.60
CA PRO A 124 -3.78 -10.26 -8.31
C PRO A 124 -4.60 -10.36 -9.59
#